data_AF-A0A366D8T1-F1
#
_entry.id   AF-A0A366D8T1-F1
#
_cell.length_a   1.000
_cell.length_b   1.000
_cell.length_c   1.000
_cell.angle_alpha   90.00
_cell.angle_beta   90.00
_cell.angle_gamma   90.00
#
_symmetry.space_group_name_H-M   'P 1'
#
loop_
_entity.id
_entity.type
_entity.pdbx_description
1 polymer ?
#
loop_
_entity_poly.entity_id
_entity_poly.type
_entity_poly.pdbx_seq_one_letter_code
_entity_poly.pdbx_strand_id
1 'polypeptide(L)'
;MTSRTKLHLVAGALGLLICVLWPAPVLAAPVPSGRDQPPIHNPAACPNTTTDRTVTGNGPGSTADGPAAILGFHHAYYTQRSGTAARAFTTPDADLPAAETIQRGIDHTPATHAYCVHITPAATPAEQPGGQRWAVSITVADDLRTLNQHITTRTEHDHTLITTIEAA
;
A
#
# COMPACT_ATOMS: atom_id res chain seq x y z
N MET A 1 -14.37 -35.62 46.02
CA MET A 1 -15.55 -35.19 46.80
C MET A 1 -15.23 -33.85 47.47
N THR A 2 -15.83 -32.80 46.93
CA THR A 2 -16.28 -31.54 47.54
C THR A 2 -15.51 -30.94 48.72
N SER A 3 -14.90 -29.77 48.51
CA SER A 3 -14.82 -28.71 49.52
C SER A 3 -14.70 -27.35 48.83
N ARG A 4 -15.81 -26.61 48.71
CA ARG A 4 -16.22 -25.46 49.55
C ARG A 4 -15.40 -24.20 49.31
N THR A 5 -16.00 -23.21 48.65
CA THR A 5 -15.62 -21.81 48.90
C THR A 5 -16.88 -20.97 49.07
N LYS A 6 -16.94 -20.35 50.25
CA LYS A 6 -18.04 -19.56 50.81
C LYS A 6 -18.10 -18.20 50.13
N LEU A 7 -19.33 -17.78 49.85
CA LEU A 7 -19.69 -16.39 49.57
C LEU A 7 -19.75 -15.63 50.90
N HIS A 8 -19.04 -14.51 51.00
CA HIS A 8 -19.32 -13.47 52.00
C HIS A 8 -19.22 -12.10 51.33
N LEU A 9 -20.39 -11.47 51.17
CA LEU A 9 -20.55 -10.03 50.93
C LEU A 9 -20.04 -9.27 52.16
N VAL A 10 -19.29 -8.19 51.95
CA VAL A 10 -19.15 -7.10 52.91
C VAL A 10 -19.31 -5.79 52.17
N ALA A 11 -20.33 -5.03 52.59
CA ALA A 11 -20.63 -3.68 52.16
C ALA A 11 -19.92 -2.66 53.06
N GLY A 12 -19.57 -1.49 52.52
CA GLY A 12 -19.67 -0.25 53.28
C GLY A 12 -18.50 0.74 53.21
N ALA A 13 -18.87 1.96 52.83
CA ALA A 13 -18.48 3.25 53.42
C ALA A 13 -17.34 4.07 52.75
N LEU A 14 -17.80 5.02 51.92
CA LEU A 14 -17.50 6.46 51.92
C LEU A 14 -16.14 6.90 52.53
N GLY A 15 -15.18 7.19 51.65
CA GLY A 15 -13.93 7.90 51.98
C GLY A 15 -13.67 8.99 50.96
N LEU A 16 -13.69 10.23 51.42
CA LEU A 16 -13.46 11.48 50.69
C LEU A 16 -12.11 11.44 49.94
N LEU A 17 -12.12 11.29 48.61
CA LEU A 17 -10.89 11.32 47.80
C LEU A 17 -10.65 12.74 47.29
N ILE A 18 -9.64 13.39 47.87
CA ILE A 18 -9.04 14.62 47.40
C ILE A 18 -8.41 14.35 46.02
N CYS A 19 -8.97 14.97 44.97
CA CYS A 19 -8.39 15.01 43.64
C CYS A 19 -7.11 15.85 43.66
N VAL A 20 -5.97 15.24 43.95
CA VAL A 20 -4.66 15.85 43.71
C VAL A 20 -4.43 15.85 42.19
N LEU A 21 -4.73 17.00 41.57
CA LEU A 21 -4.45 17.31 40.17
C LEU A 21 -2.94 17.49 39.98
N TRP A 22 -2.21 16.38 39.86
CA TRP A 22 -0.86 16.41 39.32
C TRP A 22 -0.97 16.32 37.79
N PRO A 23 -0.53 17.32 37.01
CA PRO A 23 -0.42 17.15 35.57
C PRO A 23 0.63 16.08 35.31
N ALA A 24 0.21 14.92 34.81
CA ALA A 24 1.13 13.93 34.29
C ALA A 24 1.97 14.59 33.18
N PRO A 25 3.29 14.34 33.11
CA PRO A 25 4.05 14.73 31.94
C PRO A 25 3.45 13.97 30.75
N VAL A 26 2.84 14.71 29.83
CA VAL A 26 2.44 14.16 28.53
C VAL A 26 3.73 13.71 27.86
N LEU A 27 3.98 12.40 27.86
CA LEU A 27 5.00 11.80 27.02
C LEU A 27 4.64 12.17 25.59
N ALA A 28 5.43 13.05 24.98
CA ALA A 28 5.32 13.34 23.56
C ALA A 28 5.45 12.01 22.81
N ALA A 29 4.50 11.71 21.93
CA ALA A 29 4.63 10.58 21.02
C ALA A 29 5.93 10.74 20.20
N PRO A 30 6.64 9.64 19.87
CA PRO A 30 7.80 9.73 19.00
C PRO A 30 7.39 10.38 17.68
N VAL A 31 8.05 11.47 17.32
CA VAL A 31 7.93 12.07 15.98
C VAL A 31 8.46 11.02 14.99
N PRO A 32 7.71 10.67 13.92
CA PRO A 32 8.24 9.79 12.89
C PRO A 32 9.56 10.37 12.39
N SER A 33 10.66 9.66 12.65
CA SER A 33 11.94 10.01 12.05
C SER A 33 11.78 9.79 10.55
N GLY A 34 11.98 10.83 9.73
CA GLY A 34 11.79 10.80 8.27
C GLY A 34 12.71 9.83 7.50
N ARG A 35 13.30 8.84 8.17
CA ARG A 35 14.10 7.76 7.60
C ARG A 35 13.26 6.57 7.12
N ASP A 36 11.99 6.46 7.56
CA ASP A 36 11.05 5.41 7.12
C ASP A 36 10.00 5.91 6.12
N GLN A 37 9.97 7.22 5.79
CA GLN A 37 9.08 7.73 4.77
C GLN A 37 9.72 7.48 3.39
N PRO A 38 9.05 6.75 2.47
CA PRO A 38 9.50 6.66 1.08
C PRO A 38 9.72 8.08 0.52
N PRO A 39 10.71 8.28 -0.37
CA PRO A 39 10.95 9.60 -0.93
C PRO A 39 9.67 10.11 -1.60
N ILE A 40 9.30 11.37 -1.33
CA ILE A 40 8.25 12.04 -2.10
C ILE A 40 8.86 12.38 -3.46
N HIS A 41 8.39 11.71 -4.51
CA HIS A 41 8.83 11.96 -5.87
C HIS A 41 7.99 13.09 -6.45
N ASN A 42 8.62 14.06 -7.11
CA ASN A 42 7.87 15.11 -7.81
C ASN A 42 7.07 14.47 -8.95
N PRO A 43 5.73 14.42 -8.87
CA PRO A 43 4.91 13.75 -9.88
C PRO A 43 5.03 14.40 -11.25
N ALA A 44 5.31 15.71 -11.33
CA ALA A 44 5.48 16.43 -12.58
C ALA A 44 6.80 16.13 -13.31
N ALA A 45 7.84 15.69 -12.59
CA ALA A 45 9.15 15.40 -13.18
C ALA A 45 9.32 13.93 -13.60
N CYS A 46 8.55 13.02 -13.00
CA CYS A 46 8.67 11.56 -13.03
C CYS A 46 9.58 10.97 -14.13
N PRO A 47 10.90 10.87 -13.90
CA PRO A 47 11.82 10.39 -14.91
C PRO A 47 11.68 8.87 -15.03
N ASN A 48 11.79 8.35 -16.26
CA ASN A 48 11.86 6.92 -16.50
C ASN A 48 13.29 6.44 -16.25
N THR A 49 13.56 5.95 -15.06
CA THR A 49 14.90 5.53 -14.64
C THR A 49 14.90 4.18 -13.93
N THR A 50 16.01 3.47 -14.10
CA THR A 50 16.36 2.30 -13.30
C THR A 50 17.72 2.56 -12.69
N THR A 51 17.81 2.54 -11.36
CA THR A 51 19.07 2.72 -10.63
C THR A 51 19.13 1.67 -9.53
N ASP A 52 20.20 0.88 -9.52
CA ASP A 52 20.34 -0.31 -8.68
C ASP A 52 19.16 -1.29 -8.84
N ARG A 53 18.26 -1.32 -7.86
CA ARG A 53 17.02 -2.13 -7.85
C ARG A 53 15.76 -1.27 -7.77
N THR A 54 15.92 0.02 -8.04
CA THR A 54 14.86 1.02 -7.96
C THR A 54 14.44 1.40 -9.36
N VAL A 55 13.14 1.33 -9.64
CA VAL A 55 12.54 1.79 -10.90
C VAL A 55 11.62 2.96 -10.59
N THR A 56 11.75 4.04 -11.36
CA THR A 56 10.85 5.20 -11.32
C THR A 56 10.28 5.42 -12.71
N GLY A 57 9.00 5.78 -12.79
CA GLY A 57 8.38 6.14 -14.06
C GLY A 57 6.86 6.20 -14.01
N ASN A 58 6.30 6.57 -15.16
CA ASN A 58 4.85 6.60 -15.42
C ASN A 58 4.52 6.18 -16.87
N GLY A 59 5.48 5.54 -17.54
CA GLY A 59 5.35 5.07 -18.92
C GLY A 59 4.39 3.88 -19.10
N PRO A 60 4.14 3.46 -20.34
CA PRO A 60 3.14 2.45 -20.69
C PRO A 60 3.43 1.04 -20.17
N GLY A 61 4.65 0.78 -19.67
CA GLY A 61 5.05 -0.52 -19.17
C GLY A 61 5.13 -1.61 -20.23
N SER A 62 5.31 -2.84 -19.77
CA SER A 62 5.29 -4.08 -20.56
C SER A 62 5.10 -5.27 -19.60
N THR A 63 5.09 -6.50 -20.10
CA THR A 63 5.08 -7.71 -19.25
C THR A 63 6.45 -8.39 -19.21
N ALA A 64 7.53 -7.68 -19.54
CA ALA A 64 8.87 -8.26 -19.61
C ALA A 64 9.45 -8.59 -18.21
N ASP A 65 9.06 -7.80 -17.20
CA ASP A 65 9.45 -8.00 -15.81
C ASP A 65 8.41 -7.38 -14.85
N GLY A 66 8.65 -7.54 -13.55
CA GLY A 66 7.75 -7.05 -12.50
C GLY A 66 7.53 -5.54 -12.53
N PRO A 67 8.60 -4.71 -12.52
CA PRO A 67 8.46 -3.27 -12.57
C PRO A 67 7.75 -2.77 -13.84
N ALA A 68 8.02 -3.36 -15.00
CA ALA A 68 7.35 -3.00 -16.24
C ALA A 68 5.85 -3.31 -16.19
N ALA A 69 5.45 -4.43 -15.59
CA ALA A 69 4.04 -4.79 -15.42
C ALA A 69 3.33 -3.84 -14.45
N ILE A 70 4.00 -3.47 -13.36
CA ILE A 70 3.53 -2.48 -12.38
C ILE A 70 3.34 -1.11 -13.03
N LEU A 71 4.32 -0.63 -13.81
CA LEU A 71 4.19 0.63 -14.53
C LEU A 71 3.01 0.59 -15.51
N GLY A 72 2.86 -0.51 -16.25
CA GLY A 72 1.78 -0.69 -17.20
C GLY A 72 0.39 -0.67 -16.56
N PHE A 73 0.22 -1.36 -15.44
CA PHE A 73 -1.03 -1.32 -14.67
C PHE A 73 -1.40 0.10 -14.24
N HIS A 74 -0.44 0.84 -13.67
CA HIS A 74 -0.69 2.21 -13.19
C HIS A 74 -0.89 3.20 -14.33
N HIS A 75 -0.22 3.01 -15.46
CA HIS A 75 -0.45 3.80 -16.66
C HIS A 75 -1.82 3.55 -17.27
N ALA A 76 -2.28 2.31 -17.30
CA ALA A 76 -3.64 1.99 -17.68
C ALA A 76 -4.68 2.65 -16.75
N TYR A 77 -4.39 2.73 -15.44
CA TYR A 77 -5.27 3.36 -14.46
C TYR A 77 -5.30 4.89 -14.54
N TYR A 78 -4.14 5.55 -14.48
CA TYR A 78 -4.05 7.01 -14.35
C TYR A 78 -4.03 7.74 -15.70
N THR A 79 -3.44 7.15 -16.73
CA THR A 79 -3.31 7.79 -18.06
C THR A 79 -4.40 7.33 -19.00
N GLN A 80 -4.53 6.01 -19.22
CA GLN A 80 -5.53 5.48 -20.15
C GLN A 80 -6.95 5.47 -19.58
N ARG A 81 -7.07 5.54 -18.24
CA ARG A 81 -8.34 5.50 -17.51
C ARG A 81 -9.21 4.30 -17.89
N SER A 82 -8.59 3.12 -18.04
CA SER A 82 -9.24 1.89 -18.52
C SER A 82 -9.01 0.70 -17.59
N GLY A 83 -10.08 0.19 -16.99
CA GLY A 83 -10.06 -1.01 -16.16
C GLY A 83 -9.70 -2.27 -16.93
N THR A 84 -10.12 -2.36 -18.20
CA THR A 84 -9.76 -3.47 -19.11
C THR A 84 -8.25 -3.45 -19.42
N ALA A 85 -7.69 -2.28 -19.73
CA ALA A 85 -6.26 -2.16 -19.95
C ALA A 85 -5.46 -2.46 -18.68
N ALA A 86 -5.95 -2.08 -17.50
CA ALA A 86 -5.30 -2.41 -16.23
C ALA A 86 -5.26 -3.93 -15.99
N ARG A 87 -6.38 -4.63 -16.22
CA ARG A 87 -6.44 -6.10 -16.10
C ARG A 87 -5.54 -6.86 -17.09
N ALA A 88 -5.11 -6.23 -18.19
CA ALA A 88 -4.16 -6.85 -19.13
C ALA A 88 -2.76 -7.09 -18.52
N PHE A 89 -2.43 -6.41 -17.42
CA PHE A 89 -1.16 -6.60 -16.67
C PHE A 89 -1.29 -7.53 -15.47
N THR A 90 -2.46 -8.18 -15.30
CA THR A 90 -2.75 -9.05 -14.16
C THR A 90 -3.01 -10.48 -14.62
N THR A 91 -2.73 -11.47 -13.76
CA THR A 91 -3.18 -12.84 -14.03
C THR A 91 -4.71 -12.93 -13.94
N PRO A 92 -5.37 -13.87 -14.66
CA PRO A 92 -6.82 -14.04 -14.57
C PRO A 92 -7.31 -14.32 -13.15
N ASP A 93 -6.52 -15.05 -12.37
CA ASP A 93 -6.76 -15.44 -10.97
C ASP A 93 -6.24 -14.43 -9.94
N ALA A 94 -5.74 -13.27 -10.37
CA ALA A 94 -5.21 -12.26 -9.46
C ALA A 94 -6.26 -11.80 -8.44
N ASP A 95 -5.84 -11.60 -7.18
CA ASP A 95 -6.66 -11.05 -6.10
C ASP A 95 -6.83 -9.53 -6.28
N LEU A 96 -7.56 -9.18 -7.33
CA LEU A 96 -7.92 -7.84 -7.71
C LEU A 96 -9.37 -7.85 -8.24
N PRO A 97 -10.10 -6.73 -8.11
CA PRO A 97 -11.42 -6.62 -8.71
C PRO A 97 -11.39 -6.85 -10.24
N ALA A 98 -12.53 -7.29 -10.78
CA ALA A 98 -12.75 -7.39 -12.22
C ALA A 98 -12.64 -6.02 -12.93
N ALA A 99 -12.41 -6.03 -14.25
CA ALA A 99 -12.19 -4.83 -15.06
C ALA A 99 -13.29 -3.78 -14.88
N GLU A 100 -14.56 -4.19 -14.82
CA GLU A 100 -15.71 -3.30 -14.65
C GLU A 100 -15.71 -2.64 -13.27
N THR A 101 -15.27 -3.36 -12.24
CA THR A 101 -15.15 -2.82 -10.88
C THR A 101 -13.99 -1.85 -10.77
N ILE A 102 -12.85 -2.16 -11.40
CA ILE A 102 -11.74 -1.23 -11.53
C ILE A 102 -12.18 0.03 -12.28
N GLN A 103 -12.93 -0.12 -13.39
CA GLN A 103 -13.45 1.01 -14.16
C GLN A 103 -14.34 1.91 -13.30
N ARG A 104 -15.27 1.34 -12.52
CA ARG A 104 -16.07 2.13 -11.57
C ARG A 104 -15.19 2.90 -10.60
N GLY A 105 -14.10 2.31 -10.10
CA GLY A 105 -13.12 3.03 -9.28
C GLY A 105 -12.48 4.20 -10.01
N ILE A 106 -12.01 3.99 -11.25
CA ILE A 106 -11.42 5.02 -12.11
C ILE A 106 -12.39 6.17 -12.36
N ASP A 107 -13.68 5.87 -12.58
CA ASP A 107 -14.69 6.88 -12.87
C ASP A 107 -14.98 7.80 -11.66
N HIS A 108 -14.82 7.28 -10.43
CA HIS A 108 -14.94 8.08 -9.20
C HIS A 108 -13.63 8.76 -8.80
N THR A 109 -12.48 8.28 -9.27
CA THR A 109 -11.19 8.93 -9.03
C THR A 109 -11.08 10.19 -9.91
N PRO A 110 -10.85 11.37 -9.32
CA PRO A 110 -10.57 12.57 -10.10
C PRO A 110 -9.36 12.35 -11.01
N ALA A 111 -9.45 12.84 -12.25
CA ALA A 111 -8.30 12.85 -13.15
C ALA A 111 -7.14 13.60 -12.49
N THR A 112 -5.93 13.10 -12.68
CA THR A 112 -4.71 13.75 -12.18
C THR A 112 -3.92 14.34 -13.34
N HIS A 113 -3.31 15.51 -13.14
CA HIS A 113 -2.42 16.12 -14.11
C HIS A 113 -1.07 15.42 -14.17
N ALA A 114 -0.63 14.81 -13.07
CA ALA A 114 0.59 14.02 -13.04
C ALA A 114 0.59 12.98 -11.91
N TYR A 115 1.28 11.88 -12.14
CA TYR A 115 1.58 10.89 -11.11
C TYR A 115 2.97 10.31 -11.37
N CYS A 116 3.58 9.77 -10.33
CA CYS A 116 4.84 9.05 -10.44
C CYS A 116 4.83 7.78 -9.62
N VAL A 117 5.31 6.69 -10.20
CA VAL A 117 5.44 5.39 -9.55
C VAL A 117 6.91 5.16 -9.23
N HIS A 118 7.18 4.78 -7.98
CA HIS A 118 8.49 4.35 -7.52
C HIS A 118 8.41 2.93 -6.98
N ILE A 119 9.29 2.06 -7.47
CA ILE A 119 9.20 0.62 -7.29
C ILE A 119 10.53 0.10 -6.76
N THR A 120 10.49 -0.64 -5.66
CA THR A 120 11.65 -1.37 -5.11
C THR A 120 11.25 -2.78 -4.73
N PRO A 121 12.17 -3.76 -4.71
CA PRO A 121 11.87 -5.07 -4.13
C PRO A 121 11.48 -4.91 -2.66
N ALA A 122 10.41 -5.60 -2.25
CA ALA A 122 10.02 -5.63 -0.84
C ALA A 122 11.06 -6.39 0.00
N ALA A 123 11.11 -6.08 1.30
CA ALA A 123 11.99 -6.78 2.23
C ALA A 123 11.54 -8.23 2.48
N THR A 124 10.24 -8.49 2.37
CA THR A 124 9.66 -9.83 2.48
C THR A 124 9.50 -10.45 1.08
N PRO A 125 9.83 -11.73 0.89
CA PRO A 125 9.60 -12.41 -0.38
C PRO A 125 8.11 -12.62 -0.64
N ALA A 126 7.76 -12.95 -1.87
CA ALA A 126 6.42 -13.45 -2.17
C ALA A 126 6.24 -14.86 -1.58
N GLU A 127 5.02 -15.17 -1.13
CA GLU A 127 4.69 -16.49 -0.60
C GLU A 127 4.58 -17.55 -1.70
N GLN A 128 4.17 -17.15 -2.90
CA GLN A 128 3.96 -18.04 -4.04
C GLN A 128 5.27 -18.36 -4.77
N PRO A 129 5.51 -19.62 -5.18
CA PRO A 129 6.68 -19.98 -5.99
C PRO A 129 6.77 -19.17 -7.28
N GLY A 130 7.98 -18.70 -7.62
CA GLY A 130 8.21 -17.85 -8.80
C GLY A 130 7.61 -16.44 -8.68
N GLY A 131 7.08 -16.08 -7.51
CA GLY A 131 6.59 -14.75 -7.20
C GLY A 131 7.71 -13.82 -6.72
N GLN A 132 7.53 -12.53 -6.97
CA GLN A 132 8.33 -11.46 -6.38
C GLN A 132 7.42 -10.39 -5.79
N ARG A 133 7.74 -9.93 -4.58
CA ARG A 133 7.01 -8.85 -3.90
C ARG A 133 7.76 -7.52 -4.06
N TRP A 134 7.01 -6.47 -4.28
CA TRP A 134 7.48 -5.11 -4.52
C TRP A 134 6.87 -4.17 -3.49
N ALA A 135 7.66 -3.20 -3.04
CA ALA A 135 7.17 -2.01 -2.35
C ALA A 135 7.00 -0.91 -3.42
N VAL A 136 5.79 -0.40 -3.55
CA VAL A 136 5.41 0.56 -4.57
C VAL A 136 4.87 1.81 -3.90
N SER A 137 5.39 2.97 -4.28
CA SER A 137 4.89 4.27 -3.83
C SER A 137 4.44 5.07 -5.04
N ILE A 138 3.22 5.60 -4.98
CA ILE A 138 2.61 6.39 -6.06
C ILE A 138 2.33 7.78 -5.51
N THR A 139 3.00 8.79 -6.05
CA THR A 139 2.70 10.19 -5.73
C THR A 139 1.77 10.76 -6.80
N VAL A 140 0.65 11.37 -6.40
CA VAL A 140 -0.33 11.99 -7.32
C VAL A 140 -0.33 13.50 -7.09
N ALA A 141 -0.28 14.30 -8.16
CA ALA A 141 0.00 15.73 -8.06
C ALA A 141 -1.11 16.56 -7.42
N ASP A 142 -2.37 16.34 -7.81
CA ASP A 142 -3.46 17.28 -7.52
C ASP A 142 -3.82 17.41 -6.03
N ASP A 143 -3.62 16.35 -5.26
CA ASP A 143 -3.82 16.35 -3.81
C ASP A 143 -2.55 15.97 -3.04
N LEU A 144 -1.41 15.88 -3.74
CA LEU A 144 -0.11 15.43 -3.22
C LEU A 144 -0.22 14.17 -2.35
N ARG A 145 -1.17 13.29 -2.68
CA ARG A 145 -1.33 12.03 -1.97
C ARG A 145 -0.20 11.08 -2.38
N THR A 146 0.30 10.35 -1.38
CA THR A 146 1.16 9.20 -1.61
C THR A 146 0.41 7.94 -1.23
N LEU A 147 0.27 7.04 -2.20
CA LEU A 147 -0.31 5.71 -2.00
C LEU A 147 0.83 4.71 -1.91
N ASN A 148 0.89 3.96 -0.81
CA ASN A 148 1.86 2.89 -0.64
C ASN A 148 1.17 1.55 -0.82
N GLN A 149 1.83 0.66 -1.55
CA GLN A 149 1.31 -0.63 -1.93
C GLN A 149 2.37 -1.71 -1.82
N HIS A 150 1.91 -2.91 -1.51
CA HIS A 150 2.64 -4.13 -1.77
C HIS A 150 2.04 -4.83 -2.98
N ILE A 151 2.87 -5.04 -3.99
CA ILE A 151 2.46 -5.70 -5.23
C ILE A 151 3.23 -7.00 -5.39
N THR A 152 2.54 -8.08 -5.71
CA THR A 152 3.17 -9.34 -6.07
C THR A 152 3.03 -9.58 -7.57
N THR A 153 4.14 -9.96 -8.19
CA THR A 153 4.18 -10.37 -9.59
C THR A 153 4.65 -11.81 -9.69
N ARG A 154 4.15 -12.55 -10.68
CA ARG A 154 4.58 -13.91 -11.00
C ARG A 154 5.05 -13.96 -12.44
N THR A 155 6.19 -14.61 -12.67
CA THR A 155 6.70 -14.84 -14.03
C THR A 155 6.29 -16.24 -14.47
N GLU A 156 5.58 -16.30 -15.60
CA GLU A 156 5.21 -17.54 -16.27
C GLU A 156 5.71 -17.48 -17.71
N HIS A 157 6.53 -18.48 -18.09
CA HIS A 157 7.23 -18.48 -19.38
C HIS A 157 8.01 -17.16 -19.58
N ASP A 158 7.59 -16.34 -20.54
CA ASP A 158 8.27 -15.10 -20.94
C ASP A 158 7.47 -13.84 -20.55
N HIS A 159 6.51 -13.97 -19.62
CA HIS A 159 5.66 -12.86 -19.19
C HIS A 159 5.59 -12.78 -17.66
N THR A 160 5.78 -11.58 -17.12
CA THR A 160 5.55 -11.26 -15.72
C THR A 160 4.25 -10.48 -15.57
N LEU A 161 3.35 -10.99 -14.72
CA LEU A 161 2.04 -10.39 -14.47
C LEU A 161 1.81 -10.18 -12.97
N ILE A 162 0.94 -9.23 -12.64
CA ILE A 162 0.55 -8.94 -11.25
C ILE A 162 -0.47 -9.98 -10.77
N THR A 163 -0.23 -10.54 -9.59
CA THR A 163 -1.15 -11.48 -8.93
C THR A 163 -1.91 -10.85 -7.76
N THR A 164 -1.36 -9.80 -7.15
CA THR A 164 -1.94 -9.19 -5.94
C THR A 164 -1.52 -7.72 -5.85
N ILE A 165 -2.44 -6.85 -5.43
CA ILE A 165 -2.13 -5.46 -5.02
C ILE A 165 -2.81 -5.21 -3.68
N GLU A 166 -2.01 -4.87 -2.67
CA GLU A 166 -2.48 -4.56 -1.32
C GLU A 166 -2.00 -3.17 -0.94
N ALA A 167 -2.81 -2.43 -0.18
CA ALA A 167 -2.31 -1.23 0.49
C ALA A 167 -1.26 -1.62 1.54
N ALA A 168 -0.21 -0.82 1.66
CA ALA A 168 0.86 -0.99 2.65
C ALA A 168 0.63 -0.13 3.89
#